data_AF-A0A7X6P237-F1
#
_entry.id   AF-A0A7X6P237-F1
#
_cell.length_a   1.000
_cell.length_b   1.000
_cell.length_c   1.000
_cell.angle_alpha   90.00
_cell.angle_beta   90.00
_cell.angle_gamma   90.00
#
_symmetry.space_group_name_H-M   'P 1'
#
loop_
_entity.id
_entity.type
_entity.pdbx_description
1 polymer ?
#
loop_
_entity_poly.entity_id
_entity_poly.type
_entity_poly.pdbx_seq_one_letter_code
_entity_poly.pdbx_strand_id
1 'polypeptide(L)' 'LDRRAANISYRLGDTWAPALEEHEALAGVAKEFAAAIREGREARTSGESGLRVLSVLEAAAGSLKADGAPYPIDVNVVS' A
#
# COMPACT_ATOMS: atom_id res chain seq x y z
N LEU A 1 11.85 32.76 -25.90
CA LEU A 1 11.44 31.36 -26.10
C LEU A 1 12.29 30.51 -25.16
N ASP A 2 12.06 30.62 -23.86
CA ASP A 2 11.12 29.82 -23.05
C ASP A 2 11.84 28.65 -22.35
N ARG A 3 12.49 28.98 -21.22
CA ARG A 3 13.09 28.00 -20.29
C ARG A 3 12.11 27.61 -19.17
N ARG A 4 10.90 28.17 -19.16
CA ARG A 4 9.83 27.85 -18.20
C ARG A 4 8.95 26.71 -18.73
N ALA A 5 8.75 26.58 -20.04
CA ALA A 5 8.00 25.49 -20.64
C ALA A 5 8.65 24.10 -20.46
N ALA A 6 9.98 24.02 -20.39
CA ALA A 6 10.67 22.73 -20.24
C ALA A 6 10.44 22.05 -18.88
N ASN A 7 10.08 22.82 -17.83
CA ASN A 7 9.74 22.29 -16.50
C ASN A 7 8.23 22.12 -16.27
N ILE A 8 7.39 22.43 -17.27
CA ILE A 8 5.92 22.35 -17.20
C ILE A 8 5.40 21.15 -18.01
N SER A 9 6.28 20.32 -18.58
CA SER A 9 5.91 19.09 -19.29
C SER A 9 5.98 17.82 -18.41
N TYR A 10 5.71 17.93 -17.10
CA TYR A 10 5.60 16.77 -16.20
C TYR A 10 4.31 16.78 -15.35
N ARG A 11 3.42 17.78 -15.53
CA ARG A 11 2.16 17.90 -14.77
C ARG A 11 0.91 18.00 -15.65
N LEU A 12 1.03 17.64 -16.93
CA LEU A 12 -0.10 17.56 -17.84
C LEU A 12 -0.14 16.17 -18.47
N GLY A 13 -0.17 15.15 -17.62
CA GLY A 13 -0.77 13.88 -18.01
C GLY A 13 -2.21 13.94 -17.56
N ASP A 14 -3.15 13.73 -18.48
CA ASP A 14 -4.57 13.55 -18.16
C ASP A 14 -4.68 12.48 -17.08
N THR A 15 -4.86 12.90 -15.83
CA THR A 15 -5.07 11.96 -14.72
C THR A 15 -6.52 11.57 -14.79
N TRP A 16 -6.79 10.53 -15.59
CA TRP A 16 -8.08 9.88 -15.57
C TRP A 16 -8.18 9.03 -14.30
N ALA A 17 -8.74 9.61 -13.25
CA ALA A 17 -9.13 8.87 -12.06
C ALA A 17 -10.56 8.34 -12.29
N PRO A 18 -10.79 7.02 -12.24
CA PRO A 18 -12.14 6.50 -12.27
C PRO A 18 -12.93 7.06 -11.09
N ALA A 19 -14.20 7.41 -11.31
CA ALA A 19 -15.11 7.75 -10.22
C ALA A 19 -15.35 6.48 -9.40
N LEU A 20 -14.60 6.34 -8.30
CA LEU A 20 -14.81 5.26 -7.34
C LEU A 20 -16.00 5.64 -6.46
N GLU A 21 -16.89 4.69 -6.19
CA GLU A 21 -17.95 4.90 -5.22
C GLU A 21 -17.32 5.24 -3.86
N GLU A 22 -17.68 6.40 -3.30
CA GLU A 22 -17.20 6.81 -1.99
C GLU A 22 -17.87 5.97 -0.91
N HIS A 23 -17.16 4.96 -0.43
CA HIS A 23 -17.53 4.21 0.76
C HIS A 23 -16.59 4.54 1.91
N GLU A 24 -17.12 4.66 3.13
CA GLU A 24 -16.28 4.81 4.32
C GLU A 24 -15.37 3.59 4.46
N ALA A 25 -14.05 3.80 4.40
CA ALA A 25 -13.06 2.73 4.40
C ALA A 25 -13.18 1.82 5.65
N LEU A 26 -13.41 2.42 6.82
CA LEU A 26 -13.56 1.69 8.07
C LEU A 26 -14.81 0.79 8.08
N ALA A 27 -15.92 1.28 7.54
CA ALA A 27 -17.14 0.48 7.39
C ALA A 27 -16.90 -0.73 6.47
N GLY A 28 -16.13 -0.55 5.40
CA GLY A 28 -15.71 -1.64 4.51
C GLY A 28 -14.90 -2.72 5.23
N VAL A 29 -13.92 -2.31 6.05
CA VAL A 29 -13.09 -3.22 6.87
C VAL A 29 -13.96 -3.98 7.89
N ALA A 30 -14.81 -3.27 8.62
CA ALA A 30 -15.69 -3.89 9.62
C ALA A 30 -16.66 -4.90 8.99
N LYS A 31 -17.21 -4.58 7.81
CA LYS A 31 -18.08 -5.47 7.05
C LYS A 31 -17.37 -6.76 6.62
N GLU A 32 -16.16 -6.63 6.06
CA GLU A 32 -15.34 -7.76 5.65
C GLU A 32 -14.95 -8.65 6.84
N PHE A 33 -14.52 -8.04 7.94
CA PHE A 33 -14.17 -8.76 9.16
C PHE A 33 -15.35 -9.57 9.71
N ALA A 34 -16.53 -8.95 9.82
CA ALA A 34 -17.71 -9.63 10.31
C ALA A 34 -18.18 -10.76 9.36
N ALA A 35 -18.02 -10.58 8.05
CA ALA A 35 -18.34 -11.61 7.05
C ALA A 35 -17.39 -12.81 7.17
N ALA A 36 -16.07 -12.57 7.29
CA ALA A 36 -15.08 -13.63 7.48
C ALA A 36 -15.37 -14.51 8.71
N ILE A 37 -15.77 -13.89 9.83
CA ILE A 37 -16.17 -14.61 11.05
C ILE A 37 -17.40 -15.50 10.79
N ARG A 38 -18.46 -14.94 10.19
CA ARG A 38 -19.71 -15.68 9.95
C ARG A 38 -19.55 -16.82 8.96
N GLU A 39 -18.70 -16.63 7.96
CA GLU A 39 -18.47 -17.60 6.89
C GLU A 39 -17.36 -18.61 7.24
N GLY A 40 -16.63 -18.41 8.34
CA GLY A 40 -15.51 -19.28 8.73
C GLY A 40 -14.37 -19.27 7.72
N ARG A 41 -14.22 -18.18 6.96
CA ARG A 41 -13.17 -18.01 5.94
C ARG A 41 -12.08 -17.09 6.44
N GLU A 42 -10.93 -17.14 5.79
CA GLU A 42 -9.87 -16.15 6.04
C GLU A 42 -10.34 -14.75 5.61
N ALA A 43 -10.00 -13.74 6.41
CA ALA A 43 -10.25 -12.35 6.08
C ALA A 43 -9.24 -11.88 5.02
N ARG A 44 -9.67 -11.03 4.09
CA ARG A 44 -8.76 -10.45 3.08
C ARG A 44 -7.59 -9.66 3.68
N THR A 45 -7.75 -9.17 4.90
CA THR A 45 -6.73 -8.45 5.68
C THR A 45 -6.35 -9.27 6.91
N SER A 46 -5.88 -10.51 6.68
CA SER A 46 -5.42 -11.39 7.75
C SER A 46 -4.18 -10.84 8.47
N GLY A 47 -3.90 -11.36 9.67
CA GLY A 47 -2.70 -10.97 10.42
C GLY A 47 -1.41 -11.26 9.65
N GLU A 48 -1.37 -12.37 8.94
CA GLU A 48 -0.29 -12.75 8.03
C GLU A 48 -0.06 -11.70 6.92
N SER A 49 -1.15 -11.16 6.35
CA SER A 49 -1.07 -10.06 5.39
C SER A 49 -0.46 -8.80 6.02
N GLY A 50 -0.79 -8.52 7.29
CA GLY A 50 -0.18 -7.42 8.05
C GLY A 50 1.32 -7.62 8.30
N LEU A 51 1.74 -8.85 8.60
CA LEU A 51 3.14 -9.21 8.81
C LEU A 51 4.00 -9.01 7.54
N ARG A 52 3.46 -9.34 6.36
CA ARG A 52 4.12 -9.02 5.08
C ARG A 52 4.27 -7.52 4.84
N VAL A 53 3.28 -6.72 5.22
CA VAL A 53 3.40 -5.25 5.10
C VAL A 53 4.48 -4.73 6.03
N LEU A 54 4.51 -5.22 7.27
CA LEU A 54 5.52 -4.82 8.24
C LEU A 54 6.94 -5.15 7.77
N SER A 55 7.18 -6.33 7.19
CA SER A 55 8.51 -6.71 6.72
C SER A 55 9.05 -5.78 5.62
N VAL A 56 8.18 -5.31 4.73
CA VAL A 56 8.54 -4.31 3.72
C VAL A 56 8.83 -2.94 4.35
N LEU A 57 8.01 -2.50 5.32
CA LEU A 57 8.22 -1.23 6.01
C LEU A 57 9.52 -1.23 6.82
N GLU A 58 9.85 -2.34 7.48
CA GLU A 58 11.11 -2.52 8.20
C GLU A 58 12.31 -2.50 7.25
N ALA A 59 12.21 -3.18 6.11
CA ALA A 59 13.26 -3.14 5.09
C ALA A 59 13.47 -1.72 4.52
N ALA A 60 12.38 -1.00 4.24
CA ALA A 60 12.45 0.39 3.80
C ALA A 60 13.11 1.29 4.87
N ALA A 61 12.74 1.12 6.14
CA ALA A 61 13.35 1.85 7.24
C ALA A 61 14.84 1.52 7.41
N GLY A 62 15.23 0.25 7.24
CA GLY A 62 16.63 -0.19 7.24
C GLY A 62 17.43 0.42 6.08
N SER A 63 16.87 0.42 4.88
CA SER A 63 17.48 1.03 3.70
C SER A 63 17.70 2.53 3.88
N LEU A 64 16.70 3.25 4.41
CA LEU A 64 16.82 4.69 4.70
C LEU A 64 17.93 4.99 5.71
N LYS A 65 18.13 4.13 6.71
CA LYS A 65 19.24 4.26 7.68
C LYS A 65 20.61 3.95 7.07
N ALA A 66 20.65 3.22 5.96
CA ALA A 66 21.85 2.84 5.23
C ALA A 66 22.02 3.65 3.94
N ASP A 67 21.61 4.92 3.94
CA ASP A 67 21.73 5.85 2.81
C ASP A 67 21.11 5.32 1.50
N GLY A 68 20.02 4.55 1.60
CA GLY A 68 19.31 3.98 0.46
C GLY A 68 19.93 2.68 -0.08
N ALA A 69 20.90 2.09 0.63
CA ALA A 69 21.43 0.78 0.26
C ALA A 69 20.33 -0.31 0.34
N PRO A 70 20.42 -1.38 -0.47
CA PRO A 70 19.51 -2.51 -0.38
C PRO A 70 19.48 -3.10 1.05
N TYR A 71 18.28 -3.34 1.56
CA TYR A 71 18.06 -3.95 2.87
C TYR A 71 17.15 -5.17 2.72
N PRO A 72 17.42 -6.30 3.40
CA PRO A 72 16.65 -7.53 3.22
C PRO A 72 15.21 -7.38 3.71
N ILE A 73 14.29 -8.02 2.99
CA ILE A 73 12.91 -8.21 3.41
C ILE A 73 12.83 -9.56 4.12
N ASP A 74 12.17 -9.61 5.28
CA ASP A 74 11.95 -10.88 5.97
C ASP A 74 10.96 -11.76 5.19
N VAL A 75 11.51 -12.88 4.72
CA VAL A 75 10.90 -14.06 4.10
C VAL A 75 9.75 -14.72 4.85
N ASN A 76 9.98 -14.84 6.16
CA ASN A 76 9.45 -15.94 6.96
C ASN A 76 8.35 -15.48 7.91
N VAL A 77 7.80 -14.30 7.67
CA VAL A 77 6.75 -13.70 8.53
C VAL A 77 5.38 -14.36 8.32
N VAL A 78 5.35 -15.44 7.54
CA VAL A 78 4.18 -16.23 7.15
C VAL A 78 4.59 -17.70 7.24
N SER A 79 3.86 -18.50 8.04
CA SER A 79 4.08 -19.95 8.21
C SER A 79 2.95 -20.76 7.60
#